data_AF-Q0GQT0-F1
#
_entry.id   AF-Q0GQT0-F1
#
_cell.length_a   1.000
_cell.length_b   1.000
_cell.length_c   1.000
_cell.angle_alpha   90.00
_cell.angle_beta   90.00
_cell.angle_gamma   90.00
#
_symmetry.space_group_name_H-M   'P 1'
#
loop_
_entity.id
_entity.type
_entity.pdbx_description
1 polymer ?
#
loop_
_entity_poly.entity_id
_entity_poly.type
_entity_poly.pdbx_seq_one_letter_code
_entity_poly.pdbx_strand_id
1 'polypeptide(L)'
;MTQTPNQLAEAIWAARQAGRTLDAAATIGTPDLATAYAIQRALLGLRLAAGERVVGWKLGYTSEVMRRQMGIARPNIGPLTDRMLLNSGDAVHERLVQPRVEPEIGLRLQTALDARHAPVDRHTVVAAVEGAYACLEVVHSTWTGYRFNLEQNTADNSSAGQVGVSSFSVQ
;
A
#
# COMPACT_ATOMS: atom_id res chain seq x y z
N MET A 1 25.89 13.85 4.25
CA MET A 1 25.74 12.37 4.16
C MET A 1 24.33 12.10 3.66
N THR A 2 24.18 11.34 2.59
CA THR A 2 22.86 10.97 2.05
C THR A 2 22.18 9.99 3.00
N GLN A 3 20.92 10.24 3.38
CA GLN A 3 20.17 9.32 4.25
C GLN A 3 19.93 7.98 3.55
N THR A 4 20.01 6.89 4.31
CA THR A 4 19.74 5.53 3.81
C THR A 4 18.23 5.26 3.73
N PRO A 5 17.78 4.28 2.92
CA PRO A 5 16.37 3.87 2.90
C PRO A 5 15.82 3.50 4.29
N ASN A 6 16.64 2.91 5.16
CA ASN A 6 16.24 2.55 6.53
C ASN A 6 15.95 3.80 7.38
N GLN A 7 16.83 4.81 7.33
CA GLN A 7 16.62 6.06 8.08
C GLN A 7 15.38 6.82 7.59
N LEU A 8 15.12 6.80 6.28
CA LEU A 8 13.91 7.41 5.71
C LEU A 8 12.64 6.64 6.11
N ALA A 9 12.69 5.31 6.12
CA ALA A 9 11.60 4.46 6.59
C ALA A 9 11.31 4.68 8.09
N GLU A 10 12.34 4.81 8.93
CA GLU A 10 12.19 5.15 10.35
C GLU A 10 11.50 6.50 10.56
N ALA A 11 11.84 7.51 9.74
CA ALA A 11 11.17 8.81 9.80
C ALA A 11 9.68 8.72 9.44
N ILE A 12 9.34 7.99 8.38
CA ILE A 12 7.95 7.75 7.97
C ILE A 12 7.20 6.95 9.03
N TRP A 13 7.82 5.89 9.57
CA TRP A 13 7.26 5.07 10.64
C TRP A 13 6.96 5.91 11.89
N ALA A 14 7.92 6.71 12.34
CA ALA A 14 7.74 7.58 13.51
C ALA A 14 6.62 8.60 13.30
N ALA A 15 6.47 9.14 12.09
CA ALA A 15 5.37 10.05 11.76
C ALA A 15 4.01 9.35 11.79
N ARG A 16 3.91 8.12 11.25
CA ARG A 16 2.69 7.29 11.31
C ARG A 16 2.31 6.94 12.75
N GLN A 17 3.28 6.54 13.58
CA GLN A 17 3.05 6.22 14.99
C GLN A 17 2.59 7.44 15.80
N ALA A 18 3.08 8.62 15.44
CA ALA A 18 2.71 9.88 16.07
C ALA A 18 1.46 10.56 15.47
N GLY A 19 0.83 9.98 14.45
CA GLY A 19 -0.35 10.58 13.81
C GLY A 19 -0.09 11.96 13.20
N ARG A 20 1.09 12.18 12.61
CA ARG A 20 1.48 13.48 12.03
C ARG A 20 1.92 13.36 10.58
N THR A 21 1.85 14.46 9.84
CA THR A 21 2.36 14.53 8.47
C THR A 21 3.84 14.95 8.40
N LEU A 22 4.42 14.72 7.23
CA LEU A 22 5.75 15.15 6.80
C LEU A 22 5.65 15.89 5.47
N ASP A 23 6.66 16.70 5.14
CA ASP A 23 6.84 17.19 3.77
C ASP A 23 7.65 16.18 2.96
N ALA A 24 7.11 15.70 1.83
CA ALA A 24 7.72 14.62 1.08
C ALA A 24 9.07 15.02 0.47
N ALA A 25 9.17 16.22 -0.11
CA ALA A 25 10.40 16.69 -0.74
C ALA A 25 11.50 16.95 0.29
N ALA A 26 11.17 17.54 1.44
CA ALA A 26 12.12 17.75 2.53
C ALA A 26 12.55 16.44 3.21
N THR A 27 11.70 15.41 3.22
CA THR A 27 12.00 14.14 3.89
C THR A 27 12.77 13.18 3.00
N ILE A 28 12.31 12.92 1.78
CA ILE A 28 12.87 11.88 0.90
C ILE A 28 13.35 12.41 -0.46
N GLY A 29 13.19 13.72 -0.73
CA GLY A 29 13.55 14.31 -2.01
C GLY A 29 12.73 13.73 -3.17
N THR A 30 13.41 13.45 -4.28
CA THR A 30 12.85 12.84 -5.49
C THR A 30 13.57 11.53 -5.78
N PRO A 31 13.31 10.45 -5.01
CA PRO A 31 13.96 9.17 -5.23
C PRO A 31 13.49 8.58 -6.57
N ASP A 32 14.30 7.72 -7.17
CA ASP A 32 13.80 6.85 -8.23
C ASP A 32 12.87 5.77 -7.64
N LEU A 33 12.12 5.10 -8.50
CA LEU A 33 11.14 4.10 -8.07
C LEU A 33 11.79 2.91 -7.34
N ALA A 34 13.02 2.54 -7.72
CA ALA A 34 13.76 1.46 -7.06
C ALA A 34 14.09 1.81 -5.60
N THR A 35 14.52 3.05 -5.36
CA THR A 35 14.79 3.60 -4.03
C THR A 35 13.51 3.75 -3.21
N ALA A 36 12.42 4.21 -3.83
CA ALA A 36 11.11 4.26 -3.17
C ALA A 36 10.65 2.89 -2.66
N TYR A 37 10.78 1.83 -3.49
CA TYR A 37 10.48 0.48 -3.03
C TYR A 37 11.47 -0.03 -1.97
N ALA A 38 12.73 0.42 -1.97
CA ALA A 38 13.67 0.09 -0.89
C ALA A 38 13.23 0.71 0.45
N ILE A 39 12.76 1.97 0.43
CA ILE A 39 12.17 2.63 1.61
C ILE A 39 10.91 1.89 2.06
N GLN A 40 10.01 1.54 1.14
CA GLN A 40 8.79 0.77 1.45
C GLN A 40 9.12 -0.58 2.10
N ARG A 41 10.10 -1.32 1.57
CA ARG A 41 10.55 -2.60 2.15
C ARG A 41 11.13 -2.42 3.55
N ALA A 42 11.91 -1.36 3.79
CA ALA A 42 12.42 -1.05 5.12
C ALA A 42 11.28 -0.70 6.09
N LEU A 43 10.27 0.05 5.63
CA LEU A 43 9.07 0.36 6.41
C LEU A 43 8.26 -0.89 6.76
N LEU A 44 8.11 -1.83 5.80
CA LEU A 44 7.53 -3.15 6.07
C LEU A 44 8.38 -3.92 7.10
N GLY A 45 9.71 -3.88 7.00
CA GLY A 45 10.61 -4.50 7.96
C GLY A 45 10.36 -4.06 9.40
N LEU A 46 10.11 -2.76 9.62
CA LEU A 46 9.74 -2.21 10.94
C LEU A 46 8.40 -2.78 11.44
N ARG A 47 7.39 -2.89 10.56
CA ARG A 47 6.10 -3.52 10.91
C ARG A 47 6.25 -4.98 11.30
N LEU A 48 7.02 -5.74 10.52
CA LEU A 48 7.28 -7.15 10.79
C LEU A 48 8.05 -7.34 12.10
N ALA A 49 9.05 -6.50 12.38
CA ALA A 49 9.76 -6.50 13.66
C ALA A 49 8.84 -6.16 14.85
N ALA A 50 7.77 -5.39 14.62
CA ALA A 50 6.72 -5.10 15.60
C ALA A 50 5.65 -6.21 15.73
N GLY A 51 5.86 -7.36 15.07
CA GLY A 51 5.01 -8.55 15.17
C GLY A 51 3.83 -8.59 14.18
N GLU A 52 3.80 -7.71 13.19
CA GLU A 52 2.79 -7.77 12.11
C GLU A 52 3.12 -8.88 11.10
N ARG A 53 2.10 -9.35 10.38
CA ARG A 53 2.26 -10.32 9.29
C ARG A 53 1.66 -9.78 8.01
N VAL A 54 2.32 -9.99 6.87
CA VAL A 54 1.74 -9.68 5.56
C VAL A 54 0.58 -10.63 5.30
N VAL A 55 -0.58 -10.07 4.95
CA VAL A 55 -1.81 -10.81 4.64
C VAL A 55 -2.33 -10.54 3.23
N GLY A 56 -1.74 -9.58 2.52
CA GLY A 56 -2.16 -9.25 1.17
C GLY A 56 -1.39 -8.07 0.60
N TRP A 57 -1.89 -7.58 -0.54
CA TRP A 57 -1.30 -6.47 -1.28
C TRP A 57 -2.42 -5.60 -1.85
N LYS A 58 -2.22 -4.28 -1.82
CA LYS A 58 -3.04 -3.30 -2.53
C LYS A 58 -2.32 -2.86 -3.80
N LEU A 59 -3.08 -2.47 -4.81
CA LEU A 59 -2.56 -1.89 -6.06
C LEU A 59 -3.07 -0.45 -6.19
N GLY A 60 -2.16 0.51 -6.28
CA GLY A 60 -2.49 1.90 -6.55
C GLY A 60 -2.31 2.26 -8.03
N TYR A 61 -2.95 3.34 -8.47
CA TYR A 61 -2.90 3.82 -9.86
C TYR A 61 -3.35 2.76 -10.88
N THR A 62 -4.47 2.08 -10.63
CA THR A 62 -5.01 0.99 -11.48
C THR A 62 -5.77 1.48 -12.72
N SER A 63 -6.25 2.73 -12.74
CA SER A 63 -6.86 3.36 -13.92
C SER A 63 -5.82 3.70 -14.99
N GLU A 64 -5.94 3.11 -16.18
CA GLU A 64 -5.07 3.43 -17.32
C GLU A 64 -5.18 4.89 -17.74
N VAL A 65 -6.40 5.45 -17.73
CA VAL A 65 -6.65 6.84 -18.10
C VAL A 65 -5.91 7.78 -17.16
N MET A 66 -6.04 7.58 -15.83
CA MET A 66 -5.34 8.39 -14.84
C MET A 66 -3.82 8.22 -14.95
N ARG A 67 -3.34 7.00 -15.17
CA ARG A 67 -1.91 6.73 -15.35
C ARG A 67 -1.32 7.51 -16.54
N ARG A 68 -2.00 7.50 -17.70
CA ARG A 68 -1.56 8.25 -18.88
C ARG A 68 -1.53 9.76 -18.61
N GLN A 69 -2.54 10.30 -17.94
CA GLN A 69 -2.60 11.72 -17.56
C GLN A 69 -1.47 12.13 -16.61
N MET A 70 -1.06 11.23 -15.71
CA MET A 70 -0.01 11.47 -14.71
C MET A 70 1.39 11.04 -15.17
N GLY A 71 1.55 10.51 -16.39
CA GLY A 71 2.84 9.99 -16.87
C GLY A 71 3.33 8.74 -16.13
N ILE A 72 2.43 7.97 -15.51
CA ILE A 72 2.74 6.78 -14.72
C ILE A 72 2.71 5.54 -15.63
N ALA A 73 3.82 4.80 -15.71
CA ALA A 73 3.92 3.65 -16.60
C ALA A 73 3.15 2.42 -16.09
N ARG A 74 3.15 2.16 -14.78
CA ARG A 74 2.56 0.95 -14.16
C ARG A 74 1.97 1.27 -12.78
N PRO A 75 0.98 0.49 -12.32
CA PRO A 75 0.51 0.53 -10.93
C PRO A 75 1.66 0.41 -9.93
N ASN A 76 1.50 1.02 -8.75
CA ASN A 76 2.35 0.70 -7.61
C ASN A 76 1.67 -0.32 -6.69
N ILE A 77 2.45 -0.90 -5.79
CA ILE A 77 2.01 -1.98 -4.92
C ILE A 77 2.38 -1.62 -3.48
N GLY A 78 1.50 -1.92 -2.54
CA GLY A 78 1.75 -1.79 -1.10
C GLY A 78 1.41 -3.09 -0.35
N PRO A 79 2.31 -3.62 0.49
CA PRO A 79 1.95 -4.70 1.41
C PRO A 79 0.87 -4.27 2.41
N LEU A 80 -0.09 -5.16 2.64
CA LEU A 80 -1.10 -5.07 3.69
C LEU A 80 -0.76 -6.06 4.81
N THR A 81 -0.86 -5.61 6.06
CA THR A 81 -0.59 -6.45 7.23
C THR A 81 -1.86 -6.80 8.01
N ASP A 82 -1.80 -7.83 8.85
CA ASP A 82 -2.92 -8.27 9.69
C ASP A 82 -3.48 -7.16 10.59
N ARG A 83 -2.63 -6.24 11.06
CA ARG A 83 -3.07 -5.05 11.83
C ARG A 83 -3.77 -3.97 11.00
N MET A 84 -3.79 -4.08 9.68
CA MET A 84 -4.53 -3.17 8.80
C MET A 84 -5.96 -3.65 8.54
N LEU A 85 -6.29 -4.89 8.88
CA LEU A 85 -7.64 -5.43 8.65
C LEU A 85 -8.65 -4.80 9.61
N LEU A 86 -9.80 -4.43 9.06
CA LEU A 86 -11.00 -4.02 9.81
C LEU A 86 -12.05 -5.11 9.69
N ASN A 87 -12.62 -5.50 10.82
CA ASN A 87 -13.83 -6.32 10.87
C ASN A 87 -15.08 -5.44 10.74
N SER A 88 -16.21 -6.08 10.44
CA SER A 88 -17.49 -5.39 10.43
C SER A 88 -17.80 -4.81 11.82
N GLY A 89 -18.05 -3.49 11.88
CA GLY A 89 -18.29 -2.77 13.12
C GLY A 89 -17.05 -2.18 13.78
N ASP A 90 -15.84 -2.48 13.28
CA ASP A 90 -14.61 -1.87 13.80
C ASP A 90 -14.58 -0.37 13.46
N ALA A 91 -14.14 0.43 14.43
CA ALA A 91 -13.83 1.83 14.19
C ALA A 91 -12.48 1.96 13.46
N VAL A 92 -12.39 2.95 12.58
CA VAL A 92 -11.12 3.35 11.98
C VAL A 92 -10.16 3.83 13.07
N HIS A 93 -8.89 3.46 12.95
CA HIS A 93 -7.88 3.74 13.95
C HIS A 93 -7.63 5.26 14.09
N GLU A 94 -7.68 5.80 15.31
CA GLU A 94 -7.56 7.24 15.58
C GLU A 94 -6.22 7.86 15.12
N ARG A 95 -5.13 7.09 15.16
CA ARG A 95 -3.79 7.49 14.66
C ARG A 95 -3.66 7.58 13.13
N LEU A 96 -4.71 7.33 12.34
CA LEU A 96 -4.63 7.60 10.90
C LEU A 96 -4.55 9.12 10.64
N VAL A 97 -3.68 9.55 9.74
CA VAL A 97 -3.47 10.94 9.35
C VAL A 97 -4.27 11.20 8.09
N GLN A 98 -5.07 12.27 8.09
CA GLN A 98 -5.82 12.71 6.91
C GLN A 98 -6.55 11.58 6.13
N PRO A 99 -7.22 10.60 6.78
CA PRO A 99 -7.71 9.40 6.11
C PRO A 99 -8.76 9.71 5.03
N ARG A 100 -8.77 8.90 3.98
CA ARG A 100 -9.79 8.88 2.91
C ARG A 100 -10.25 7.45 2.69
N VAL A 101 -11.46 7.28 2.15
CA VAL A 101 -12.04 5.96 1.87
C VAL A 101 -12.15 5.76 0.37
N GLU A 102 -11.67 4.62 -0.11
CA GLU A 102 -11.69 4.21 -1.52
C GLU A 102 -12.48 2.89 -1.64
N PRO A 103 -13.49 2.82 -2.52
CA PRO A 103 -14.20 1.57 -2.80
C PRO A 103 -13.37 0.70 -3.74
N GLU A 104 -13.20 -0.58 -3.39
CA GLU A 104 -12.31 -1.50 -4.09
C GLU A 104 -12.97 -2.88 -4.30
N ILE A 105 -12.41 -3.64 -5.26
CA ILE A 105 -12.71 -5.07 -5.42
C ILE A 105 -11.48 -5.87 -4.98
N GLY A 106 -11.61 -6.59 -3.86
CA GLY A 106 -10.59 -7.50 -3.37
C GLY A 106 -10.68 -8.87 -4.04
N LEU A 107 -9.54 -9.44 -4.40
CA LEU A 107 -9.45 -10.80 -4.93
C LEU A 107 -8.78 -11.71 -3.89
N ARG A 108 -9.48 -12.76 -3.47
CA ARG A 108 -8.87 -13.81 -2.65
C ARG A 108 -8.29 -14.87 -3.58
N LEU A 109 -7.04 -15.22 -3.37
CA LEU A 109 -6.37 -16.25 -4.16
C LEU A 109 -6.41 -17.60 -3.43
N GLN A 110 -6.87 -18.65 -4.09
CA GLN A 110 -6.80 -20.04 -3.61
C GLN A 110 -5.47 -20.71 -3.97
N THR A 111 -4.75 -20.16 -4.96
CA THR A 111 -3.47 -20.69 -5.44
C THR A 111 -2.46 -19.56 -5.51
N ALA A 112 -1.25 -19.82 -5.03
CA ALA A 112 -0.16 -18.85 -5.10
C ALA A 112 0.23 -18.57 -6.56
N LEU A 113 0.35 -17.29 -6.91
CA LEU A 113 0.89 -16.86 -8.20
C LEU A 113 2.40 -16.66 -8.08
N ASP A 114 3.18 -17.41 -8.86
CA ASP A 114 4.64 -17.34 -8.83
C ASP A 114 5.24 -17.09 -10.21
N ALA A 115 5.53 -15.81 -10.48
CA ALA A 115 6.12 -15.37 -11.73
C ALA A 115 7.62 -15.73 -11.88
N ARG A 116 8.27 -16.32 -10.86
CA ARG A 116 9.68 -16.72 -10.94
C ARG A 116 9.88 -17.99 -11.78
N HIS A 117 8.85 -18.83 -11.84
CA HIS A 117 8.92 -20.14 -12.50
C HIS A 117 8.18 -20.16 -13.85
N ALA A 118 7.10 -19.40 -13.99
CA ALA A 118 6.35 -19.30 -15.24
C ALA A 118 5.72 -17.90 -15.39
N PRO A 119 5.48 -17.41 -16.63
CA PRO A 119 4.73 -16.18 -16.84
C PRO A 119 3.34 -16.26 -16.20
N VAL A 120 2.95 -15.22 -15.45
CA VAL A 120 1.60 -15.08 -14.91
C VAL A 120 0.78 -14.21 -15.86
N ASP A 121 -0.14 -14.82 -16.59
CA ASP A 121 -1.07 -14.13 -17.48
C ASP A 121 -2.47 -13.99 -16.86
N ARG A 122 -3.39 -13.36 -17.59
CA ARG A 122 -4.77 -13.17 -17.12
C ARG A 122 -5.47 -14.49 -16.80
N HIS A 123 -5.27 -15.52 -17.62
CA HIS A 123 -5.90 -16.82 -17.41
C HIS A 123 -5.41 -17.48 -16.11
N THR A 124 -4.10 -17.42 -15.87
CA THR A 124 -3.47 -17.91 -14.64
C THR A 124 -3.99 -17.18 -13.41
N VAL A 125 -4.12 -15.85 -13.48
CA VAL A 125 -4.70 -15.05 -12.39
C VAL A 125 -6.15 -15.45 -12.13
N VAL A 126 -7.00 -15.52 -13.17
CA VAL A 126 -8.41 -15.88 -13.00
C VAL A 126 -8.57 -17.28 -12.41
N ALA A 127 -7.79 -18.26 -12.85
CA ALA A 127 -7.82 -19.62 -12.30
C ALA A 127 -7.40 -19.68 -10.82
N ALA A 128 -6.51 -18.78 -10.39
CA ALA A 128 -6.05 -18.70 -9.01
C ALA A 128 -7.01 -17.95 -8.06
N VAL A 129 -8.04 -17.27 -8.57
CA VAL A 129 -9.00 -16.52 -7.74
C VAL A 129 -10.06 -17.46 -7.15
N GLU A 130 -10.17 -17.46 -5.83
CA GLU A 130 -11.22 -18.16 -5.07
C GLU A 130 -12.56 -17.39 -5.12
N GLY A 131 -12.48 -16.06 -5.10
CA GLY A 131 -13.65 -15.20 -5.14
C GLY A 131 -13.30 -13.72 -5.12
N ALA A 132 -14.26 -12.90 -5.52
CA ALA A 132 -14.18 -11.45 -5.48
C ALA A 132 -15.02 -10.89 -4.33
N TYR A 133 -14.52 -9.86 -3.66
CA TYR A 133 -15.09 -9.27 -2.45
C TYR A 133 -15.21 -7.76 -2.63
N ALA A 134 -16.30 -7.19 -2.14
CA ALA A 134 -16.35 -5.74 -1.94
C ALA A 134 -15.41 -5.37 -0.79
N CYS A 135 -14.58 -4.36 -1.01
CA CYS A 135 -13.62 -3.85 -0.03
C CYS A 135 -13.76 -2.34 0.10
N LEU A 136 -13.43 -1.84 1.29
CA LEU A 136 -13.19 -0.42 1.51
C LEU A 136 -11.75 -0.27 1.99
N GLU A 137 -10.91 0.41 1.21
CA GLU A 137 -9.59 0.81 1.67
C GLU A 137 -9.69 2.17 2.35
N VAL A 138 -9.24 2.25 3.59
CA VAL A 138 -8.97 3.52 4.26
C VAL A 138 -7.52 3.88 3.99
N VAL A 139 -7.30 4.71 2.96
CA VAL A 139 -5.97 5.22 2.65
C VAL A 139 -5.63 6.39 3.56
N HIS A 140 -4.36 6.46 3.94
CA HIS A 140 -3.82 7.54 4.74
C HIS A 140 -2.36 7.73 4.35
N SER A 141 -2.09 8.90 3.75
CA SER A 141 -0.73 9.31 3.44
C SER A 141 -0.11 10.13 4.57
N THR A 142 1.15 9.83 4.89
CA THR A 142 1.98 10.62 5.80
C THR A 142 2.40 11.95 5.17
N TRP A 143 2.24 12.14 3.85
CA TRP A 143 2.66 13.36 3.16
C TRP A 143 1.60 14.46 3.23
N THR A 144 2.00 15.63 3.71
CA THR A 144 1.09 16.74 4.01
C THR A 144 0.20 17.11 2.84
N GLY A 145 -1.12 17.01 3.02
CA GLY A 145 -2.10 17.44 2.03
C GLY A 145 -2.12 16.59 0.76
N TYR A 146 -1.69 15.33 0.83
CA TYR A 146 -1.60 14.42 -0.32
C TYR A 146 -0.72 14.98 -1.46
N ARG A 147 0.28 15.80 -1.12
CA ARG A 147 1.25 16.33 -2.08
C ARG A 147 2.43 15.39 -2.19
N PHE A 148 2.43 14.58 -3.23
CA PHE A 148 3.50 13.63 -3.54
C PHE A 148 3.49 13.25 -5.02
N ASN A 149 4.63 12.78 -5.53
CA ASN A 149 4.71 12.04 -6.78
C ASN A 149 4.56 10.51 -6.55
N LEU A 150 4.63 9.72 -7.61
CA LEU A 150 4.51 8.25 -7.57
C LEU A 150 5.54 7.62 -6.62
N GLU A 151 6.80 8.03 -6.71
CA GLU A 151 7.90 7.46 -5.95
C GLU A 151 7.73 7.78 -4.46
N GLN A 152 7.36 9.02 -4.13
CA GLN A 152 7.06 9.42 -2.77
C GLN A 152 5.85 8.67 -2.20
N ASN A 153 4.76 8.52 -2.97
CA ASN A 153 3.61 7.70 -2.58
C ASN A 153 4.02 6.25 -2.29
N THR A 154 4.82 5.67 -3.18
CA THR A 154 5.29 4.29 -3.08
C THR A 154 6.14 4.09 -1.83
N ALA A 155 7.04 5.01 -1.52
CA ALA A 155 7.86 4.99 -0.30
C ALA A 155 7.01 4.98 0.99
N ASP A 156 5.88 5.69 1.00
CA ASP A 156 4.90 5.71 2.10
C ASP A 156 3.88 4.57 2.01
N ASN A 157 4.33 3.38 1.62
CA ASN A 157 3.52 2.18 1.46
C ASN A 157 2.26 2.39 0.59
N SER A 158 2.38 3.21 -0.45
CA SER A 158 1.27 3.57 -1.34
C SER A 158 0.06 4.15 -0.59
N SER A 159 0.28 4.85 0.53
CA SER A 159 -0.77 5.37 1.42
C SER A 159 -1.65 4.29 2.08
N ALA A 160 -1.20 3.03 2.17
CA ALA A 160 -1.97 1.99 2.83
C ALA A 160 -2.22 2.34 4.31
N GLY A 161 -3.48 2.29 4.73
CA GLY A 161 -3.91 2.55 6.10
C GLY A 161 -4.59 1.33 6.71
N GLN A 162 -5.87 1.14 6.40
CA GLN A 162 -6.66 -0.01 6.83
C GLN A 162 -7.55 -0.52 5.69
N VAL A 163 -8.04 -1.75 5.77
CA VAL A 163 -8.94 -2.34 4.78
C VAL A 163 -10.04 -3.14 5.45
N GLY A 164 -11.29 -2.82 5.11
CA GLY A 164 -12.45 -3.65 5.43
C GLY A 164 -12.78 -4.54 4.24
N VAL A 165 -13.02 -5.83 4.49
CA VAL A 165 -13.42 -6.82 3.47
C VAL A 165 -14.81 -7.33 3.82
N SER A 166 -15.70 -7.39 2.82
CA SER A 166 -17.04 -7.95 2.99
C SER A 166 -17.01 -9.43 3.40
N SER A 167 -18.04 -9.87 4.12
CA SER A 167 -18.21 -11.27 4.55
C SER A 167 -18.80 -12.18 3.47
N PHE A 168 -19.19 -11.62 2.33
CA PHE A 168 -19.74 -12.36 1.19
C PHE A 168 -18.87 -12.15 -0.04
N SER A 169 -18.67 -13.21 -0.80
CA SER A 169 -18.02 -13.16 -2.11
C SER A 169 -19.05 -13.24 -3.23
N VAL A 170 -18.72 -12.67 -4.38
CA VAL A 170 -19.38 -13.00 -5.65
C VAL A 170 -18.50 -14.02 -6.38
N GLN A 171 -19.10 -15.11 -6.85
CA GLN A 171 -18.47 -16.14 -7.65
C GLN A 171 -18.64 -15.87 -9.14
#